data_AF-A0A3B9RSZ7-F1
#
_entry.id   AF-A0A3B9RSZ7-F1
#
_cell.length_a   1.000
_cell.length_b   1.000
_cell.length_c   1.000
_cell.angle_alpha   90.00
_cell.angle_beta   90.00
_cell.angle_gamma   90.00
#
_symmetry.space_group_name_H-M   'P 1'
#
loop_
_entity.id
_entity.type
_entity.pdbx_description
1 polymer ?
#
loop_
_entity_poly.entity_id
_entity_poly.type
_entity_poly.pdbx_seq_one_letter_code
_entity_poly.pdbx_strand_id
1 'polypeptide(L)'
;MKFEMEHIGKIHSSSIELDGITLIAGDNSSGKTTIAKALYGALSPVSNFYERVMDSRLDSIGKFAGDWFSNAIVSHTIVERNAGMVTNRRFRQSFINLMFHTNESFDNNFRFTEKYLRTFVQNSFSNYKNTDFITSDETSRAISAMNEAWQRSDEAYASMIFAQELNNQFRNQIKTFDYSGVSKLRIDNFSIQISDKGIEKIVLPEPIDILQGGSVVYFAALREFSNESPFTANTNLTELIKKSSMLDSPDLVYEEFIANKEMIQEFRGIIEDIIRGHFKETDIGLQFVENDYPNKQIAMENTASGILPFAIIDRLIENGTLSRNSVLIIDEPEMNLHPEWQIAFGKLLVSLAEKLAIKSLLISHSPYFIRAIEKTLSQNNSVKSAFYLMSPKDKLYTAENVTDKVGQIYEHLYKPLEEL
;
A
#
# COMPACT_ATOMS: atom_id res chain seq x y z
N MET A 1 -5.46 14.36 -10.12
CA MET A 1 -5.13 14.56 -8.69
C MET A 1 -3.90 15.43 -8.62
N LYS A 2 -3.81 16.40 -7.70
CA LYS A 2 -2.63 17.24 -7.52
C LYS A 2 -1.93 16.94 -6.20
N PHE A 3 -0.69 16.45 -6.27
CA PHE A 3 0.16 16.16 -5.11
C PHE A 3 1.18 17.28 -4.89
N GLU A 4 1.17 17.86 -3.70
CA GLU A 4 2.09 18.91 -3.31
C GLU A 4 2.83 18.52 -2.03
N MET A 5 4.10 18.90 -1.95
CA MET A 5 4.93 18.68 -0.77
C MET A 5 5.88 19.83 -0.53
N GLU A 6 6.12 20.16 0.73
CA GLU A 6 7.00 21.24 1.20
C GLU A 6 7.90 20.72 2.32
N HIS A 7 9.22 20.92 2.17
CA HIS A 7 10.24 20.56 3.15
C HIS A 7 10.20 19.10 3.63
N ILE A 8 10.16 18.16 2.69
CA ILE A 8 10.17 16.71 2.94
C ILE A 8 11.44 16.13 2.33
N GLY A 9 12.28 15.48 3.15
CA GLY A 9 13.59 14.98 2.75
C GLY A 9 14.42 16.05 2.03
N LYS A 10 14.82 15.78 0.78
CA LYS A 10 15.60 16.72 -0.05
C LYS A 10 14.75 17.72 -0.85
N ILE A 11 13.42 17.71 -0.69
CA ILE A 11 12.51 18.52 -1.49
C ILE A 11 12.19 19.82 -0.76
N HIS A 12 12.52 20.95 -1.39
CA HIS A 12 12.09 22.27 -0.92
C HIS A 12 10.58 22.41 -1.11
N SER A 13 10.14 22.26 -2.35
CA SER A 13 8.73 22.34 -2.75
C SER A 13 8.51 21.61 -4.06
N SER A 14 7.44 20.85 -4.21
CA SER A 14 7.02 20.32 -5.51
C SER A 14 5.50 20.28 -5.62
N SER A 15 5.01 20.39 -6.84
CA SER A 15 3.59 20.32 -7.21
C SER A 15 3.49 19.45 -8.45
N ILE A 16 3.00 18.22 -8.27
CA ILE A 16 2.97 17.18 -9.29
C ILE A 16 1.52 16.83 -9.57
N GLU A 17 1.15 16.93 -10.84
CA GLU A 17 -0.12 16.40 -11.34
C GLU A 17 0.01 14.89 -11.54
N LEU A 18 -0.93 14.14 -10.97
CA LEU A 18 -1.08 12.70 -11.13
C LEU A 18 -2.40 12.45 -11.88
N ASP A 19 -2.29 12.26 -13.19
CA ASP A 19 -3.38 11.93 -14.10
C ASP A 19 -2.82 11.19 -15.33
N GLY A 20 -3.25 9.95 -15.57
CA GLY A 20 -2.64 9.06 -16.58
C GLY A 20 -1.20 8.69 -16.25
N ILE A 21 -0.22 9.11 -17.06
CA ILE A 21 1.21 8.82 -16.86
C ILE A 21 1.98 10.06 -16.42
N THR A 22 2.51 10.04 -15.20
CA THR A 22 3.38 11.09 -14.66
C THR A 22 4.80 10.57 -14.56
N LEU A 23 5.76 11.25 -15.18
CA LEU A 23 7.16 10.85 -15.16
C LEU A 23 8.02 11.93 -14.49
N ILE A 24 8.89 11.52 -13.57
CA ILE A 24 9.89 12.38 -12.93
C ILE A 24 11.29 11.91 -13.30
N ALA A 25 12.07 12.81 -13.91
CA ALA A 25 13.45 12.59 -14.31
C ALA A 25 14.41 13.54 -13.56
N GLY A 26 15.70 13.24 -13.61
CA GLY A 26 16.77 14.07 -13.05
C GLY A 26 17.83 13.24 -12.33
N ASP A 27 18.88 13.88 -11.82
CA ASP A 27 20.08 13.18 -11.35
C ASP A 27 19.88 12.25 -10.16
N ASN A 28 20.83 11.34 -9.95
CA ASN A 28 20.88 10.55 -8.74
C ASN A 28 20.91 11.47 -7.52
N SER A 29 20.24 11.06 -6.44
CA SER A 29 20.17 11.84 -5.20
C SER A 29 19.39 13.16 -5.24
N SER A 30 18.64 13.45 -6.31
CA SER A 30 17.80 14.65 -6.44
C SER A 30 16.44 14.61 -5.70
N GLY A 31 16.16 13.53 -4.97
CA GLY A 31 14.94 13.40 -4.18
C GLY A 31 13.73 12.78 -4.90
N LYS A 32 13.89 12.19 -6.09
CA LYS A 32 12.79 11.51 -6.80
C LYS A 32 12.14 10.40 -5.98
N THR A 33 12.93 9.48 -5.40
CA THR A 33 12.41 8.44 -4.49
C THR A 33 11.71 9.03 -3.26
N THR A 34 12.13 10.22 -2.79
CA THR A 34 11.44 10.94 -1.69
C THR A 34 10.02 11.31 -2.09
N ILE A 35 9.80 11.75 -3.33
CA ILE A 35 8.47 12.07 -3.88
C ILE A 35 7.60 10.81 -3.94
N ALA A 36 8.11 9.70 -4.49
CA ALA A 36 7.36 8.44 -4.55
C ALA A 36 6.96 7.93 -3.17
N LYS A 37 7.89 7.91 -2.22
CA LYS A 37 7.61 7.49 -0.83
C LYS A 37 6.59 8.38 -0.14
N ALA A 38 6.69 9.69 -0.35
CA ALA A 38 5.75 10.64 0.22
C ALA A 38 4.35 10.46 -0.36
N LEU A 39 4.22 10.27 -1.68
CA LEU A 39 2.95 9.99 -2.34
C LEU A 39 2.35 8.67 -1.86
N TYR A 40 3.15 7.60 -1.81
CA TYR A 40 2.70 6.30 -1.32
C TYR A 40 2.21 6.38 0.13
N GLY A 41 3.01 6.96 1.04
CA GLY A 41 2.63 7.06 2.45
C GLY A 41 1.45 8.00 2.72
N ALA A 42 1.16 8.92 1.79
CA ALA A 42 0.00 9.79 1.83
C ALA A 42 -1.27 9.14 1.26
N LEU A 43 -1.17 8.23 0.29
CA LEU A 43 -2.33 7.60 -0.37
C LEU A 43 -2.66 6.19 0.13
N SER A 44 -1.67 5.39 0.51
CA SER A 44 -1.89 3.99 0.88
C SER A 44 -2.81 3.79 2.10
N PRO A 45 -2.85 4.70 3.11
CA PRO A 45 -3.85 4.60 4.17
C PRO A 45 -5.28 4.93 3.70
N VAL A 46 -5.43 5.65 2.59
CA VAL A 46 -6.73 6.11 2.08
C VAL A 46 -7.48 5.00 1.35
N SER A 47 -6.79 4.11 0.62
CA SER A 47 -7.44 3.08 -0.21
C SER A 47 -8.34 2.12 0.59
N ASN A 48 -8.04 1.90 1.87
CA ASN A 48 -8.79 1.01 2.78
C ASN A 48 -9.03 1.72 4.12
N PHE A 49 -9.32 3.02 4.09
CA PHE A 49 -9.34 3.86 5.29
C PHE A 49 -10.26 3.31 6.39
N TYR A 50 -11.52 3.06 6.08
CA TYR A 50 -12.51 2.61 7.06
C TYR A 50 -12.18 1.23 7.64
N GLU A 51 -11.71 0.31 6.80
CA GLU A 51 -11.25 -1.02 7.23
C GLU A 51 -10.08 -0.89 8.21
N ARG A 52 -9.04 -0.12 7.87
CA ARG A 52 -7.87 0.11 8.73
C ARG A 52 -8.23 0.79 10.05
N VAL A 53 -9.13 1.77 10.03
CA VAL A 53 -9.62 2.44 11.24
C VAL A 53 -10.40 1.47 12.12
N MET A 54 -11.29 0.67 11.52
CA MET A 54 -12.05 -0.33 12.24
C MET A 54 -11.13 -1.39 12.85
N ASP A 55 -10.19 -1.95 12.08
CA ASP A 55 -9.20 -2.91 12.58
C ASP A 55 -8.41 -2.34 13.75
N SER A 56 -7.93 -1.10 13.65
CA SER A 56 -7.22 -0.42 14.73
C SER A 56 -8.06 -0.21 15.99
N ARG A 57 -9.35 0.10 15.80
CA ARG A 57 -10.34 0.21 16.89
C ARG A 57 -10.53 -1.14 17.58
N LEU A 58 -10.72 -2.21 16.81
CA LEU A 58 -10.90 -3.57 17.32
C LEU A 58 -9.65 -4.08 18.03
N ASP A 59 -8.46 -3.80 17.50
CA ASP A 59 -7.18 -4.13 18.14
C ASP A 59 -7.03 -3.44 19.50
N SER A 60 -7.44 -2.17 19.59
CA SER A 60 -7.45 -1.43 20.86
C SER A 60 -8.38 -2.07 21.88
N ILE A 61 -9.61 -2.39 21.45
CA ILE A 61 -10.63 -3.02 22.30
C ILE A 61 -10.16 -4.41 22.75
N GLY A 62 -9.70 -5.24 21.81
CA GLY A 62 -9.16 -6.55 22.08
C GLY A 62 -8.00 -6.49 23.06
N LYS A 63 -7.09 -5.52 22.92
CA LYS A 63 -6.00 -5.30 23.88
C LYS A 63 -6.53 -5.06 25.29
N PHE A 64 -7.46 -4.11 25.47
CA PHE A 64 -8.04 -3.83 26.78
C PHE A 64 -8.76 -5.05 27.37
N ALA A 65 -9.54 -5.76 26.57
CA ALA A 65 -10.23 -6.97 26.99
C ALA A 65 -9.25 -8.09 27.40
N GLY A 66 -8.19 -8.30 26.63
CA GLY A 66 -7.18 -9.33 26.91
C GLY A 66 -6.32 -9.02 28.13
N ASP A 67 -5.95 -7.75 28.33
CA ASP A 67 -5.21 -7.30 29.51
C ASP A 67 -6.08 -7.45 30.78
N TRP A 68 -7.36 -7.06 30.69
CA TRP A 68 -8.34 -7.29 31.76
C TRP A 68 -8.47 -8.77 32.11
N PHE A 69 -8.72 -9.64 31.12
CA PHE A 69 -8.92 -11.06 31.36
C PHE A 69 -7.69 -11.74 31.97
N SER A 70 -6.49 -11.36 31.49
CA SER A 70 -5.23 -11.87 32.04
C SER A 70 -5.10 -11.52 33.53
N ASN A 71 -5.40 -10.28 33.91
CA ASN A 71 -5.32 -9.83 35.31
C ASN A 71 -6.43 -10.43 36.19
N ALA A 72 -7.65 -10.51 35.66
CA ALA A 72 -8.80 -11.06 36.37
C ALA A 72 -8.65 -12.57 36.65
N ILE A 73 -8.07 -13.34 35.72
CA ILE A 73 -7.79 -14.77 35.96
C ILE A 73 -6.70 -14.93 37.01
N VAL A 74 -5.58 -14.21 36.88
CA VAL A 74 -4.45 -14.31 37.82
C VAL A 74 -4.88 -13.97 39.25
N SER A 75 -5.78 -13.01 39.41
CA SER A 75 -6.30 -12.60 40.73
C SER A 75 -7.33 -13.57 41.32
N HIS A 76 -8.13 -14.27 40.50
CA HIS A 76 -9.23 -15.12 40.97
C HIS A 76 -8.98 -16.64 40.89
N THR A 77 -7.89 -17.10 40.29
CA THR A 77 -7.50 -18.52 40.27
C THR A 77 -6.19 -18.78 41.01
N ILE A 78 -6.25 -19.31 42.24
CA ILE A 78 -5.09 -19.96 42.89
C ILE A 78 -4.79 -21.34 42.28
N VAL A 79 -5.65 -21.88 41.39
CA VAL A 79 -5.56 -23.27 40.94
C VAL A 79 -5.91 -23.38 39.45
N GLU A 80 -4.87 -23.50 38.61
CA GLU A 80 -4.55 -24.71 37.83
C GLU A 80 -3.36 -24.39 36.90
N ARG A 81 -2.22 -25.04 37.15
CA ARG A 81 -1.04 -25.05 36.25
C ARG A 81 -1.33 -25.57 34.82
N ASN A 82 -2.56 -26.01 34.54
CA ASN A 82 -3.03 -26.53 33.26
C ASN A 82 -4.11 -25.67 32.58
N ALA A 83 -4.53 -24.52 33.14
CA ALA A 83 -5.28 -23.48 32.43
C ALA A 83 -4.32 -22.78 31.47
N GLY A 84 -3.83 -23.55 30.51
CA GLY A 84 -2.69 -23.24 29.68
C GLY A 84 -2.93 -21.94 28.94
N MET A 85 -1.96 -21.03 29.08
CA MET A 85 -1.60 -19.98 28.12
C MET A 85 -2.66 -19.75 27.04
N VAL A 86 -3.84 -19.25 27.40
CA VAL A 86 -4.64 -18.53 26.42
C VAL A 86 -3.80 -17.29 26.21
N THR A 87 -2.92 -17.36 25.21
CA THR A 87 -2.09 -16.23 24.87
C THR A 87 -3.04 -15.06 24.67
N ASN A 88 -2.68 -13.89 25.18
CA ASN A 88 -3.47 -12.66 25.06
C ASN A 88 -3.99 -12.48 23.61
N ARG A 89 -3.20 -12.94 22.62
CA ARG A 89 -3.57 -13.06 21.20
C ARG A 89 -4.80 -13.94 20.90
N ARG A 90 -4.89 -15.18 21.42
CA ARG A 90 -6.04 -16.07 21.19
C ARG A 90 -7.32 -15.49 21.81
N PHE A 91 -7.20 -14.94 23.02
CA PHE A 91 -8.31 -14.26 23.67
C PHE A 91 -8.83 -13.08 22.84
N ARG A 92 -7.92 -12.21 22.40
CA ARG A 92 -8.21 -11.06 21.52
C ARG A 92 -9.00 -11.48 20.30
N GLN A 93 -8.54 -12.50 19.59
CA GLN A 93 -9.21 -12.98 18.39
C GLN A 93 -10.61 -13.52 18.68
N SER A 94 -10.76 -14.33 19.74
CA SER A 94 -12.08 -14.84 20.14
C SER A 94 -13.04 -13.71 20.53
N PHE A 95 -12.54 -12.67 21.19
CA PHE A 95 -13.34 -11.50 21.58
C PHE A 95 -13.84 -10.72 20.37
N ILE A 96 -12.94 -10.46 19.41
CA ILE A 96 -13.29 -9.79 18.16
C ILE A 96 -14.29 -10.63 17.35
N ASN A 97 -14.04 -11.94 17.22
CA ASN A 97 -14.96 -12.83 16.51
C ASN A 97 -16.36 -12.85 17.15
N LEU A 98 -16.46 -12.81 18.49
CA LEU A 98 -17.78 -12.76 19.12
C LEU A 98 -18.54 -11.50 18.75
N MET A 99 -17.87 -10.32 18.71
CA MET A 99 -18.54 -9.07 18.31
C MET A 99 -19.28 -9.29 16.98
N PHE A 100 -18.62 -9.85 15.97
CA PHE A 100 -19.23 -10.06 14.65
C PHE A 100 -20.24 -11.22 14.54
N HIS A 101 -20.36 -12.07 15.56
CA HIS A 101 -21.29 -13.21 15.56
C HIS A 101 -22.42 -13.07 16.59
N THR A 102 -22.51 -11.93 17.26
CA THR A 102 -23.66 -11.61 18.12
C THR A 102 -24.78 -10.97 17.30
N ASN A 103 -26.03 -11.14 17.73
CA ASN A 103 -27.18 -10.43 17.17
C ASN A 103 -27.23 -8.95 17.61
N GLU A 104 -26.14 -8.40 18.17
CA GLU A 104 -26.08 -7.02 18.63
C GLU A 104 -25.75 -6.08 17.46
N SER A 105 -26.40 -4.92 17.43
CA SER A 105 -26.09 -3.87 16.47
C SER A 105 -24.89 -3.07 16.99
N PHE A 106 -23.77 -3.14 16.27
CA PHE A 106 -22.56 -2.35 16.54
C PHE A 106 -22.65 -0.98 15.86
N ASP A 107 -23.59 -0.16 16.33
CA ASP A 107 -23.71 1.23 15.90
C ASP A 107 -22.92 2.17 16.84
N ASN A 108 -22.99 3.48 16.57
CA ASN A 108 -22.34 4.50 17.40
C ASN A 108 -22.90 4.55 18.85
N ASN A 109 -24.06 3.97 19.11
CA ASN A 109 -24.70 3.92 20.42
C ASN A 109 -24.30 2.68 21.23
N PHE A 110 -23.70 1.68 20.59
CA PHE A 110 -23.22 0.46 21.25
C PHE A 110 -22.29 0.78 22.41
N ARG A 111 -22.45 0.06 23.53
CA ARG A 111 -21.59 0.15 24.71
C ARG A 111 -21.29 -1.24 25.26
N PHE A 112 -20.03 -1.49 25.53
CA PHE A 112 -19.60 -2.63 26.33
C PHE A 112 -20.16 -2.52 27.74
N THR A 113 -20.62 -3.65 28.27
CA THR A 113 -21.20 -3.76 29.61
C THR A 113 -20.64 -4.99 30.33
N GLU A 114 -20.83 -5.07 31.64
CA GLU A 114 -20.50 -6.30 32.39
C GLU A 114 -21.26 -7.51 31.87
N LYS A 115 -22.53 -7.31 31.46
CA LYS A 115 -23.34 -8.36 30.84
C LYS A 115 -22.67 -8.89 29.58
N TYR A 116 -22.18 -8.00 28.72
CA TYR A 116 -21.46 -8.38 27.50
C TYR A 116 -20.23 -9.24 27.82
N LEU A 117 -19.38 -8.79 28.76
CA LEU A 117 -18.19 -9.54 29.17
C LEU A 117 -18.54 -10.91 29.79
N ARG A 118 -19.59 -10.98 30.60
CA ARG A 118 -20.09 -12.25 31.17
C ARG A 118 -20.50 -13.23 30.09
N THR A 119 -21.31 -12.77 29.13
CA THR A 119 -21.74 -13.59 27.99
C THR A 119 -20.53 -14.07 27.18
N PHE A 120 -19.58 -13.19 26.91
CA PHE A 120 -18.35 -13.56 26.21
C PHE A 120 -17.56 -14.65 26.95
N VAL A 121 -17.27 -14.46 28.25
CA VAL A 121 -16.49 -15.42 29.04
C VAL A 121 -17.20 -16.78 29.10
N GLN A 122 -18.51 -16.79 29.35
CA GLN A 122 -19.30 -18.02 29.44
C GLN A 122 -19.33 -18.79 28.12
N ASN A 123 -19.45 -18.09 26.99
CA ASN A 123 -19.52 -18.70 25.66
C ASN A 123 -18.14 -19.19 25.18
N SER A 124 -17.09 -18.40 25.42
CA SER A 124 -15.75 -18.68 24.89
C SER A 124 -14.90 -19.56 25.81
N PHE A 125 -15.23 -19.63 27.11
CA PHE A 125 -14.45 -20.39 28.09
C PHE A 125 -15.36 -21.21 29.01
N SER A 126 -15.88 -22.33 28.50
CA SER A 126 -16.79 -23.26 29.20
C SER A 126 -16.26 -23.77 30.56
N ASN A 127 -14.94 -23.75 30.77
CA ASN A 127 -14.29 -24.12 32.03
C ASN A 127 -14.43 -23.05 33.13
N TYR A 128 -14.74 -21.80 32.78
CA TYR A 128 -14.89 -20.68 33.72
C TYR A 128 -16.37 -20.47 34.04
N LYS A 129 -16.94 -21.41 34.81
CA LYS A 129 -18.34 -21.31 35.26
C LYS A 129 -18.55 -20.20 36.30
N ASN A 130 -17.52 -19.86 37.06
CA ASN A 130 -17.58 -18.73 38.00
C ASN A 130 -17.18 -17.44 37.27
N THR A 131 -18.10 -16.45 37.26
CA THR A 131 -17.91 -15.11 36.66
C THR A 131 -17.99 -14.00 37.71
N ASP A 132 -17.82 -14.32 39.00
CA ASP A 132 -17.91 -13.35 40.10
C ASP A 132 -16.85 -12.24 39.99
N PHE A 133 -15.72 -12.54 39.35
CA PHE A 133 -14.67 -11.58 39.03
C PHE A 133 -15.13 -10.43 38.12
N ILE A 134 -16.21 -10.62 37.36
CA ILE A 134 -16.78 -9.64 36.42
C ILE A 134 -17.69 -8.64 37.17
N THR A 135 -17.22 -8.11 38.30
CA THR A 135 -17.81 -7.00 39.06
C THR A 135 -16.74 -6.13 39.75
N SER A 136 -15.45 -6.41 39.50
CA SER A 136 -14.35 -5.69 40.13
C SER A 136 -14.19 -4.27 39.56
N ASP A 137 -13.54 -3.38 40.32
CA ASP A 137 -13.10 -2.06 39.83
C ASP A 137 -12.28 -2.18 38.53
N GLU A 138 -11.51 -3.25 38.39
CA GLU A 138 -10.73 -3.55 37.17
C GLU A 138 -11.63 -3.81 35.97
N THR A 139 -12.77 -4.48 36.17
CA THR A 139 -13.78 -4.71 35.13
C THR A 139 -14.41 -3.39 34.69
N SER A 140 -14.78 -2.52 35.64
CA SER A 140 -15.32 -1.20 35.29
C SER A 140 -14.31 -0.34 34.53
N ARG A 141 -13.02 -0.37 34.89
CA ARG A 141 -11.94 0.33 34.15
C ARG A 141 -11.78 -0.21 32.74
N ALA A 142 -11.79 -1.53 32.56
CA ALA A 142 -11.67 -2.16 31.25
C ALA A 142 -12.86 -1.79 30.35
N ILE A 143 -14.09 -1.86 30.88
CA ILE A 143 -15.30 -1.44 30.18
C ILE A 143 -15.20 0.02 29.75
N SER A 144 -14.75 0.91 30.64
CA SER A 144 -14.56 2.33 30.32
C SER A 144 -13.56 2.50 29.17
N ALA A 145 -12.40 1.82 29.21
CA ALA A 145 -11.37 1.91 28.17
C ALA A 145 -11.85 1.37 26.81
N MET A 146 -12.56 0.24 26.79
CA MET A 146 -13.14 -0.32 25.57
C MET A 146 -14.21 0.62 24.98
N ASN A 147 -15.08 1.20 25.82
CA ASN A 147 -16.10 2.15 25.38
C ASN A 147 -15.50 3.45 24.85
N GLU A 148 -14.44 3.94 25.47
CA GLU A 148 -13.69 5.10 24.97
C GLU A 148 -13.05 4.79 23.61
N ALA A 149 -12.48 3.60 23.44
CA ALA A 149 -11.93 3.17 22.15
C ALA A 149 -13.00 3.04 21.06
N TRP A 150 -14.18 2.49 21.38
CA TRP A 150 -15.30 2.38 20.45
C TRP A 150 -15.81 3.75 19.99
N GLN A 151 -15.93 4.70 20.92
CA GLN A 151 -16.43 6.06 20.66
C GLN A 151 -15.36 7.01 20.09
N ARG A 152 -14.10 6.60 20.03
CA ARG A 152 -13.02 7.43 19.51
C ARG A 152 -13.24 7.70 18.02
N SER A 153 -13.06 8.96 17.64
CA SER A 153 -13.28 9.42 16.27
C SER A 153 -12.30 8.78 15.29
N ASP A 154 -12.71 8.67 14.03
CA ASP A 154 -11.90 8.09 12.96
C ASP A 154 -10.62 8.91 12.73
N GLU A 155 -10.65 10.23 12.93
CA GLU A 155 -9.49 11.12 12.77
C GLU A 155 -8.36 10.81 13.76
N ALA A 156 -8.70 10.38 14.97
CA ALA A 156 -7.71 10.01 15.98
C ALA A 156 -6.96 8.73 15.56
N TYR A 157 -7.68 7.74 15.03
CA TYR A 157 -7.07 6.54 14.47
C TYR A 157 -6.30 6.84 13.18
N ALA A 158 -6.83 7.70 12.32
CA ALA A 158 -6.15 8.16 11.11
C ALA A 158 -4.78 8.72 11.44
N SER A 159 -4.68 9.60 12.43
CA SER A 159 -3.40 10.20 12.82
C SER A 159 -2.35 9.17 13.21
N MET A 160 -2.73 8.10 13.90
CA MET A 160 -1.84 7.00 14.21
C MET A 160 -1.45 6.21 12.94
N ILE A 161 -2.42 5.84 12.10
CA ILE A 161 -2.21 5.04 10.88
C ILE A 161 -1.28 5.76 9.90
N PHE A 162 -1.56 7.04 9.61
CA PHE A 162 -0.72 7.86 8.73
C PHE A 162 0.68 8.04 9.31
N ALA A 163 0.81 8.24 10.62
CA ALA A 163 2.11 8.35 11.27
C ALA A 163 2.93 7.06 11.13
N GLN A 164 2.31 5.91 11.37
CA GLN A 164 2.96 4.61 11.21
C GLN A 164 3.41 4.38 9.76
N GLU A 165 2.56 4.68 8.79
CA GLU A 165 2.89 4.49 7.38
C GLU A 165 4.05 5.40 6.94
N LEU A 166 3.99 6.70 7.24
CA LEU A 166 5.08 7.62 6.92
C LEU A 166 6.38 7.24 7.65
N ASN A 167 6.28 6.79 8.90
CA ASN A 167 7.45 6.30 9.63
C ASN A 167 8.04 5.03 9.01
N ASN A 168 7.22 4.12 8.48
CA ASN A 168 7.71 2.95 7.74
C ASN A 168 8.46 3.37 6.47
N GLN A 169 7.93 4.33 5.70
CA GLN A 169 8.54 4.79 4.46
C GLN A 169 9.87 5.54 4.67
N PHE A 170 9.93 6.35 5.73
CA PHE A 170 11.05 7.27 5.99
C PHE A 170 11.93 6.88 7.17
N ARG A 171 11.63 5.79 7.90
CA ARG A 171 12.33 5.37 9.12
C ARG A 171 12.51 6.51 10.13
N ASN A 172 11.43 7.25 10.36
CA ASN A 172 11.38 8.45 11.21
C ASN A 172 12.20 9.67 10.72
N GLN A 173 12.59 9.73 9.43
CA GLN A 173 13.42 10.79 8.85
C GLN A 173 12.73 11.51 7.68
N ILE A 174 11.43 11.77 7.80
CA ILE A 174 10.64 12.37 6.71
C ILE A 174 10.97 13.86 6.49
N LYS A 175 11.32 14.60 7.56
CA LYS A 175 11.58 16.03 7.47
C LYS A 175 12.89 16.34 6.75
N THR A 176 12.93 17.50 6.11
CA THR A 176 14.19 18.07 5.61
C THR A 176 15.18 18.31 6.75
N PHE A 177 16.43 17.91 6.55
CA PHE A 177 17.52 18.17 7.50
C PHE A 177 17.68 19.68 7.75
N ASP A 178 17.95 20.05 9.00
CA ASP A 178 18.14 21.43 9.45
C ASP A 178 16.93 22.37 9.22
N TYR A 179 15.73 21.83 8.98
CA TYR A 179 14.49 22.60 8.86
C TYR A 179 13.64 22.47 10.14
N SER A 180 13.55 23.54 10.91
CA SER A 180 12.76 23.60 12.16
C SER A 180 11.28 23.92 11.96
N GLY A 181 10.85 24.21 10.72
CA GLY A 181 9.46 24.52 10.42
C GLY A 181 8.58 23.27 10.29
N VAL A 182 7.33 23.49 9.89
CA VAL A 182 6.35 22.43 9.61
C VAL A 182 6.50 22.00 8.15
N SER A 183 6.69 20.70 7.93
CA SER A 183 6.67 20.09 6.61
C SER A 183 5.24 19.75 6.21
N LYS A 184 4.91 19.83 4.92
CA LYS A 184 3.53 19.63 4.46
C LYS A 184 3.47 18.64 3.32
N LEU A 185 2.42 17.82 3.35
CA LEU A 185 1.95 17.01 2.22
C LEU A 185 0.51 17.40 1.93
N ARG A 186 0.13 17.55 0.67
CA ARG A 186 -1.23 17.87 0.26
C ARG A 186 -1.61 17.11 -1.00
N ILE A 187 -2.80 16.53 -1.01
CA ILE A 187 -3.41 15.92 -2.19
C ILE A 187 -4.80 16.51 -2.33
N ASP A 188 -5.00 17.39 -3.31
CA ASP A 188 -6.27 18.10 -3.50
C ASP A 188 -6.78 18.76 -2.19
N ASN A 189 -7.81 18.19 -1.53
CA ASN A 189 -8.38 18.65 -0.25
C ASN A 189 -7.81 17.93 1.00
N PHE A 190 -7.04 16.86 0.83
CA PHE A 190 -6.34 16.13 1.88
C PHE A 190 -5.01 16.82 2.24
N SER A 191 -4.66 16.92 3.53
CA SER A 191 -3.35 17.44 3.92
C SER A 191 -2.80 16.85 5.23
N ILE A 192 -1.48 16.76 5.32
CA ILE A 192 -0.72 16.32 6.49
C ILE A 192 0.33 17.38 6.83
N GLN A 193 0.39 17.78 8.09
CA GLN A 193 1.41 18.67 8.65
C GLN A 193 2.28 17.91 9.64
N ILE A 194 3.60 18.04 9.49
CA ILE A 194 4.59 17.23 10.19
C ILE A 194 5.63 18.13 10.85
N SER A 195 5.88 17.91 12.15
CA SER A 195 6.96 18.55 12.90
C SER A 195 7.91 17.52 13.52
N ASP A 196 8.84 17.99 14.33
CA ASP A 196 9.83 17.15 15.00
C ASP A 196 9.21 16.15 15.99
N LYS A 197 7.96 16.38 16.39
CA LYS A 197 7.19 15.48 17.27
C LYS A 197 6.35 14.45 16.51
N GLY A 198 6.40 14.46 15.17
CA GLY A 198 5.58 13.62 14.29
C GLY A 198 4.47 14.41 13.60
N ILE A 199 3.35 13.76 13.31
CA ILE A 199 2.20 14.41 12.66
C ILE A 199 1.53 15.38 13.64
N GLU A 200 1.46 16.66 13.30
CA GLU A 200 0.76 17.69 14.09
C GLU A 200 -0.71 17.82 13.72
N LYS A 201 -1.03 17.66 12.44
CA LYS A 201 -2.39 17.83 11.93
C LYS A 201 -2.60 17.01 10.66
N ILE A 202 -3.76 16.38 10.57
CA ILE A 202 -4.29 15.80 9.34
C ILE A 202 -5.65 16.42 9.06
N VAL A 203 -5.88 16.74 7.79
CA VAL A 203 -7.20 17.05 7.24
C VAL A 203 -7.50 15.93 6.25
N LEU A 204 -8.46 15.06 6.59
CA LEU A 204 -8.89 13.95 5.74
C LEU A 204 -9.63 14.46 4.49
N PRO A 205 -9.61 13.70 3.38
CA PRO A 205 -10.38 14.10 2.20
C PRO A 205 -11.88 13.90 2.42
N GLU A 206 -12.67 14.75 1.77
CA GLU A 206 -14.12 14.58 1.63
C GLU A 206 -14.50 14.52 0.14
N PRO A 207 -15.03 13.39 -0.38
CA PRO A 207 -15.19 12.10 0.29
C PRO A 207 -13.85 11.41 0.61
N ILE A 208 -13.84 10.51 1.59
CA ILE A 208 -12.62 9.78 2.01
C ILE A 208 -12.06 8.91 0.88
N ASP A 209 -12.92 8.23 0.13
CA ASP A 209 -12.49 7.39 -0.99
C ASP A 209 -12.22 8.23 -2.26
N ILE A 210 -11.07 8.90 -2.26
CA ILE A 210 -10.58 9.67 -3.41
C ILE A 210 -10.08 8.79 -4.56
N LEU A 211 -9.93 7.49 -4.33
CA LEU A 211 -9.47 6.52 -5.32
C LEU A 211 -10.61 5.72 -5.97
N GLN A 212 -11.85 5.91 -5.51
CA GLN A 212 -13.05 5.25 -6.04
C GLN A 212 -12.89 3.73 -6.07
N GLY A 213 -12.46 3.15 -4.95
CA GLY A 213 -12.16 1.72 -4.80
C GLY A 213 -10.80 1.27 -5.35
N GLY A 214 -10.03 2.16 -5.97
CA GLY A 214 -8.68 1.87 -6.44
C GLY A 214 -7.67 1.71 -5.30
N SER A 215 -6.66 0.85 -5.50
CA SER A 215 -5.57 0.64 -4.54
C SER A 215 -4.32 1.45 -4.88
N VAL A 216 -3.35 1.49 -3.98
CA VAL A 216 -2.04 2.12 -4.21
C VAL A 216 -0.96 1.06 -4.16
N VAL A 217 -0.24 0.93 -5.27
CA VAL A 217 0.86 -0.02 -5.44
C VAL A 217 2.17 0.74 -5.61
N TYR A 218 3.20 0.36 -4.85
CA TYR A 218 4.53 0.95 -4.97
C TYR A 218 5.62 -0.09 -5.24
N PHE A 219 6.20 -0.03 -6.43
CA PHE A 219 7.38 -0.77 -6.84
C PHE A 219 8.61 0.08 -6.53
N ALA A 220 9.17 -0.07 -5.34
CA ALA A 220 10.49 0.47 -5.04
C ALA A 220 11.54 -0.24 -5.90
N ALA A 221 12.59 0.48 -6.28
CA ALA A 221 13.72 -0.10 -7.02
C ALA A 221 14.22 -1.36 -6.30
N LEU A 222 14.13 -2.51 -6.97
CA LEU A 222 14.42 -3.82 -6.41
C LEU A 222 15.91 -3.91 -6.04
N ARG A 223 16.21 -3.75 -4.76
CA ARG A 223 17.56 -3.93 -4.21
C ARG A 223 17.69 -5.38 -3.70
N GLU A 224 18.17 -6.23 -4.60
CA GLU A 224 18.60 -7.63 -4.38
C GLU A 224 17.55 -8.65 -3.92
N PHE A 225 17.61 -9.83 -4.55
CA PHE A 225 16.99 -11.07 -4.11
C PHE A 225 17.73 -11.61 -2.88
N SER A 226 17.03 -11.84 -1.77
CA SER A 226 17.54 -12.69 -0.69
C SER A 226 16.59 -13.87 -0.46
N ASN A 227 17.15 -15.04 -0.14
CA ASN A 227 16.45 -16.33 -0.05
C ASN A 227 15.34 -16.38 1.03
N GLU A 228 15.23 -15.36 1.88
CA GLU A 228 14.07 -15.17 2.73
C GLU A 228 13.01 -14.36 1.98
N SER A 229 12.26 -15.01 1.08
CA SER A 229 11.22 -14.41 0.24
C SER A 229 11.76 -13.39 -0.79
N PRO A 230 11.44 -13.49 -2.10
CA PRO A 230 11.94 -12.59 -3.17
C PRO A 230 11.65 -11.08 -3.01
N PHE A 231 11.05 -10.66 -1.89
CA PHE A 231 10.41 -9.36 -1.70
C PHE A 231 10.65 -8.74 -0.30
N THR A 232 11.59 -9.25 0.49
CA THR A 232 11.82 -8.82 1.90
C THR A 232 12.19 -7.34 2.08
N ALA A 233 12.59 -6.62 1.03
CA ALA A 233 12.82 -5.18 1.12
C ALA A 233 11.51 -4.34 1.11
N ASN A 234 10.39 -4.93 0.69
CA ASN A 234 9.10 -4.25 0.55
C ASN A 234 7.96 -5.18 1.01
N THR A 235 7.81 -5.36 2.33
CA THR A 235 6.84 -6.26 2.97
C THR A 235 5.42 -6.07 2.41
N ASN A 236 5.03 -4.83 2.13
CA ASN A 236 3.71 -4.49 1.60
C ASN A 236 3.49 -5.08 0.19
N LEU A 237 4.44 -4.94 -0.73
CA LEU A 237 4.28 -5.49 -2.08
C LEU A 237 4.22 -7.02 -2.06
N THR A 238 5.00 -7.65 -1.18
CA THR A 238 4.96 -9.11 -0.97
C THR A 238 3.56 -9.58 -0.57
N GLU A 239 2.94 -8.88 0.38
CA GLU A 239 1.59 -9.20 0.87
C GLU A 239 0.55 -8.98 -0.22
N LEU A 240 0.68 -7.91 -1.01
CA LEU A 240 -0.22 -7.63 -2.13
C LEU A 240 -0.18 -8.72 -3.21
N ILE A 241 1.00 -9.25 -3.56
CA ILE A 241 1.14 -10.29 -4.59
C ILE A 241 0.59 -11.64 -4.09
N LYS A 242 0.68 -11.92 -2.79
CA LYS A 242 0.20 -13.17 -2.16
C LYS A 242 -1.32 -13.27 -2.02
N LYS A 243 -2.07 -12.21 -2.30
CA LYS A 243 -3.54 -12.26 -2.29
C LYS A 243 -4.06 -13.31 -3.27
N SER A 244 -5.19 -13.93 -2.93
CA SER A 244 -5.90 -14.86 -3.81
C SER A 244 -6.44 -14.13 -5.04
N SER A 245 -6.78 -14.88 -6.08
CA SER A 245 -7.41 -14.30 -7.27
C SER A 245 -8.69 -13.55 -6.89
N MET A 246 -8.97 -12.43 -7.56
CA MET A 246 -10.23 -11.72 -7.34
C MET A 246 -11.44 -12.55 -7.80
N LEU A 247 -11.21 -13.52 -8.69
CA LEU A 247 -12.23 -14.44 -9.18
C LEU A 247 -12.68 -15.46 -8.13
N ASP A 248 -11.90 -15.65 -7.06
CA ASP A 248 -12.22 -16.57 -5.95
C ASP A 248 -13.06 -15.88 -4.85
N SER A 249 -13.39 -14.59 -5.01
CA SER A 249 -14.17 -13.84 -4.02
C SER A 249 -15.58 -14.42 -3.87
N PRO A 250 -16.03 -14.76 -2.65
CA PRO A 250 -17.37 -15.32 -2.43
C PRO A 250 -18.50 -14.31 -2.68
N ASP A 251 -18.19 -13.02 -2.66
CA ASP A 251 -19.15 -11.92 -2.83
C ASP A 251 -19.28 -11.47 -4.30
N LEU A 252 -18.53 -12.09 -5.22
CA LEU A 252 -18.48 -11.69 -6.63
C LEU A 252 -19.80 -12.05 -7.35
N VAL A 253 -20.43 -11.07 -7.98
CA VAL A 253 -21.61 -11.33 -8.83
C VAL A 253 -21.19 -11.80 -10.23
N TYR A 254 -22.10 -12.46 -10.95
CA TYR A 254 -21.77 -13.11 -12.23
C TYR A 254 -21.27 -12.13 -13.30
N GLU A 255 -21.89 -10.96 -13.41
CA GLU A 255 -21.48 -9.91 -14.36
C GLU A 255 -20.07 -9.38 -14.05
N GLU A 256 -19.73 -9.22 -12.76
CA GLU A 256 -18.39 -8.83 -12.33
C GLU A 256 -17.37 -9.94 -12.61
N PHE A 257 -17.74 -11.21 -12.37
CA PHE A 257 -16.90 -12.36 -12.68
C PHE A 257 -16.47 -12.39 -14.15
N ILE A 258 -17.42 -12.22 -15.07
CA ILE A 258 -17.13 -12.22 -16.51
C ILE A 258 -16.25 -11.03 -16.89
N ALA A 259 -16.61 -9.82 -16.45
CA ALA A 259 -15.83 -8.62 -16.75
C ALA A 259 -14.38 -8.71 -16.23
N ASN A 260 -14.20 -9.19 -15.00
CA ASN A 260 -12.87 -9.38 -14.41
C ASN A 260 -12.08 -10.45 -15.14
N LYS A 261 -12.71 -11.56 -15.52
CA LYS A 261 -12.07 -12.64 -16.28
C LYS A 261 -11.59 -12.17 -17.66
N GLU A 262 -12.42 -11.43 -18.39
CA GLU A 262 -12.06 -10.89 -19.70
C GLU A 262 -10.89 -9.89 -19.59
N MET A 263 -10.93 -8.99 -18.61
CA MET A 263 -9.85 -8.05 -18.32
C MET A 263 -8.53 -8.77 -18.00
N ILE A 264 -8.56 -9.77 -17.11
CA ILE A 264 -7.37 -10.56 -16.74
C ILE A 264 -6.80 -11.24 -18.00
N GLN A 265 -7.63 -11.88 -18.81
CA GLN A 265 -7.19 -12.56 -20.04
C GLN A 265 -6.56 -11.59 -21.05
N GLU A 266 -7.13 -10.39 -21.20
CA GLU A 266 -6.60 -9.38 -22.09
C GLU A 266 -5.18 -8.93 -21.69
N PHE A 267 -4.97 -8.55 -20.43
CA PHE A 267 -3.66 -8.11 -19.97
C PHE A 267 -2.65 -9.25 -19.89
N ARG A 268 -3.09 -10.45 -19.50
CA ARG A 268 -2.25 -11.64 -19.51
C ARG A 268 -1.77 -11.95 -20.93
N GLY A 269 -2.63 -11.89 -21.94
CA GLY A 269 -2.24 -12.07 -23.34
C GLY A 269 -1.17 -11.06 -23.79
N ILE A 270 -1.32 -9.78 -23.43
CA ILE A 270 -0.30 -8.76 -23.71
C ILE A 270 1.04 -9.12 -23.05
N ILE A 271 1.02 -9.57 -21.79
CA ILE A 271 2.24 -9.95 -21.06
C ILE A 271 2.87 -11.20 -21.65
N GLU A 272 2.08 -12.23 -21.94
CA GLU A 272 2.54 -13.49 -22.52
C GLU A 272 3.23 -13.28 -23.89
N ASP A 273 2.71 -12.38 -24.71
CA ASP A 273 3.31 -12.00 -25.99
C ASP A 273 4.68 -11.31 -25.81
N ILE A 274 4.84 -10.49 -24.76
CA ILE A 274 6.07 -9.75 -24.48
C ILE A 274 7.17 -10.70 -23.97
N ILE A 275 6.85 -11.54 -22.99
CA ILE A 275 7.82 -12.42 -22.33
C ILE A 275 7.96 -13.79 -23.02
N ARG A 276 7.11 -14.07 -24.03
CA ARG A 276 7.03 -15.35 -24.77
C ARG A 276 6.84 -16.57 -23.87
N GLY A 277 5.95 -16.44 -22.90
CA GLY A 277 5.64 -17.48 -21.94
C GLY A 277 4.59 -17.00 -20.94
N HIS A 278 4.19 -17.87 -20.03
CA HIS A 278 3.18 -17.56 -19.01
C HIS A 278 3.63 -18.01 -17.62
N PHE A 279 3.00 -17.44 -16.60
CA PHE A 279 3.22 -17.82 -15.21
C PHE A 279 2.23 -18.92 -14.79
N LYS A 280 2.72 -19.88 -14.00
CA LYS A 280 1.93 -20.98 -13.48
C LYS A 280 2.19 -21.17 -12.00
N GLU A 281 1.14 -21.11 -11.19
CA GLU A 281 1.22 -21.41 -9.76
C GLU A 281 1.27 -22.94 -9.53
N THR A 282 2.17 -23.39 -8.68
CA THR A 282 2.40 -24.80 -8.34
C THR A 282 2.62 -24.97 -6.84
N ASP A 283 2.62 -26.21 -6.34
CA ASP A 283 2.86 -26.50 -4.91
C ASP A 283 4.19 -25.98 -4.37
N ILE A 284 5.19 -25.79 -5.25
CA ILE A 284 6.52 -25.27 -4.92
C ILE A 284 6.67 -23.77 -5.22
N GLY A 285 5.59 -23.09 -5.59
CA GLY A 285 5.54 -21.66 -5.88
C GLY A 285 5.27 -21.33 -7.35
N LEU A 286 5.43 -20.05 -7.69
CA LEU A 286 5.26 -19.54 -9.04
C LEU A 286 6.37 -20.10 -9.95
N GLN A 287 6.00 -20.61 -11.10
CA GLN A 287 6.90 -21.12 -12.14
C GLN A 287 6.64 -20.37 -13.44
N PHE A 288 7.64 -20.29 -14.30
CA PHE A 288 7.52 -19.76 -15.65
C PHE A 288 7.51 -20.90 -16.67
N VAL A 289 6.67 -20.76 -17.70
CA VAL A 289 6.57 -21.72 -18.81
C VAL A 289 6.75 -20.96 -20.12
N GLU A 290 7.86 -21.22 -20.81
CA GLU A 290 8.14 -20.64 -22.12
C GLU A 290 7.27 -21.27 -23.21
N ASN A 291 6.84 -20.45 -24.18
CA ASN A 291 6.02 -20.89 -25.30
C ASN A 291 6.72 -21.94 -26.17
N ASP A 292 8.05 -21.85 -26.31
CA ASP A 292 8.86 -22.81 -27.05
C ASP A 292 9.01 -24.16 -26.32
N TYR A 293 8.77 -24.18 -25.00
CA TYR A 293 8.92 -25.35 -24.14
C TYR A 293 7.70 -25.53 -23.20
N PRO A 294 6.48 -25.75 -23.73
CA PRO A 294 5.24 -25.69 -22.96
C PRO A 294 5.10 -26.76 -21.86
N ASN A 295 5.93 -27.79 -21.91
CA ASN A 295 5.97 -28.89 -20.93
C ASN A 295 7.09 -28.73 -19.89
N LYS A 296 7.87 -27.64 -19.93
CA LYS A 296 8.97 -27.37 -19.01
C LYS A 296 8.58 -26.23 -18.08
N GLN A 297 8.73 -26.46 -16.78
CA GLN A 297 8.55 -25.45 -15.76
C GLN A 297 9.94 -24.95 -15.35
N ILE A 298 10.10 -23.64 -15.37
CA ILE A 298 11.32 -22.94 -15.03
C ILE A 298 11.07 -22.23 -13.71
N ALA A 299 11.86 -22.56 -12.69
CA ALA A 299 11.80 -21.86 -11.41
C ALA A 299 12.13 -20.38 -11.63
N MET A 300 11.43 -19.46 -10.95
CA MET A 300 11.59 -18.02 -11.18
C MET A 300 13.03 -17.55 -10.97
N GLU A 301 13.80 -18.22 -10.11
CA GLU A 301 15.22 -17.96 -9.85
C GLU A 301 16.11 -18.23 -11.06
N ASN A 302 15.64 -19.07 -11.99
CA ASN A 302 16.33 -19.43 -13.23
C ASN A 302 15.79 -18.65 -14.44
N THR A 303 14.91 -17.67 -14.23
CA THR A 303 14.38 -16.81 -15.30
C THR A 303 15.20 -15.53 -15.44
N ALA A 304 15.08 -14.86 -16.60
CA ALA A 304 15.70 -13.55 -16.79
C ALA A 304 15.08 -12.53 -15.82
N SER A 305 15.91 -11.74 -15.14
CA SER A 305 15.45 -10.75 -14.14
C SER A 305 14.45 -9.73 -14.68
N GLY A 306 14.51 -9.42 -15.99
CA GLY A 306 13.56 -8.54 -16.65
C GLY A 306 12.14 -9.11 -16.81
N ILE A 307 11.90 -10.40 -16.53
CA ILE A 307 10.54 -10.99 -16.51
C ILE A 307 9.77 -10.55 -15.26
N LEU A 308 10.48 -10.23 -14.18
CA LEU A 308 9.88 -9.97 -12.88
C LEU A 308 8.88 -8.80 -12.85
N PRO A 309 9.15 -7.62 -13.44
CA PRO A 309 8.15 -6.55 -13.49
C PRO A 309 6.83 -6.98 -14.15
N PHE A 310 6.91 -7.81 -15.20
CA PHE A 310 5.71 -8.35 -15.86
C PHE A 310 4.97 -9.36 -14.99
N ALA A 311 5.69 -10.25 -14.30
CA ALA A 311 5.11 -11.21 -13.35
C ALA A 311 4.35 -10.51 -12.21
N ILE A 312 4.93 -9.43 -11.67
CA ILE A 312 4.31 -8.65 -10.61
C ILE A 312 3.04 -7.97 -11.13
N ILE A 313 3.09 -7.34 -12.31
CA ILE A 313 1.90 -6.70 -12.90
C ILE A 313 0.80 -7.73 -13.19
N ASP A 314 1.12 -8.87 -13.81
CA ASP A 314 0.16 -9.96 -14.07
C ASP A 314 -0.53 -10.40 -12.77
N ARG A 315 0.25 -10.65 -11.71
CA ARG A 315 -0.31 -11.11 -10.43
C ARG A 315 -1.19 -10.06 -9.75
N LEU A 316 -0.80 -8.78 -9.81
CA LEU A 316 -1.59 -7.72 -9.19
C LEU A 316 -2.89 -7.44 -9.96
N ILE A 317 -2.90 -7.63 -11.29
CA ILE A 317 -4.11 -7.59 -12.08
C ILE A 317 -4.98 -8.79 -11.74
N GLU A 318 -4.43 -10.01 -11.69
CA GLU A 318 -5.16 -11.24 -11.37
C GLU A 318 -5.85 -11.19 -10.00
N ASN A 319 -5.17 -10.68 -8.97
CA ASN A 319 -5.71 -10.62 -7.62
C ASN A 319 -6.52 -9.35 -7.31
N GLY A 320 -6.68 -8.46 -8.30
CA GLY A 320 -7.50 -7.25 -8.19
C GLY A 320 -6.89 -6.12 -7.39
N THR A 321 -5.63 -6.24 -6.96
CA THR A 321 -4.91 -5.12 -6.34
C THR A 321 -4.71 -4.01 -7.37
N LEU A 322 -4.25 -4.35 -8.58
CA LEU A 322 -4.13 -3.38 -9.67
C LEU A 322 -5.39 -3.42 -10.54
N SER A 323 -6.37 -2.61 -10.18
CA SER A 323 -7.70 -2.54 -10.79
C SER A 323 -8.02 -1.10 -11.24
N ARG A 324 -9.29 -0.84 -11.56
CA ARG A 324 -9.71 0.49 -12.04
C ARG A 324 -9.38 1.57 -11.01
N ASN A 325 -8.94 2.73 -11.49
CA ASN A 325 -8.59 3.91 -10.69
C ASN A 325 -7.39 3.73 -9.72
N SER A 326 -6.73 2.57 -9.69
CA SER A 326 -5.54 2.36 -8.86
C SER A 326 -4.40 3.34 -9.20
N VAL A 327 -3.54 3.58 -8.21
CA VAL A 327 -2.31 4.36 -8.36
C VAL A 327 -1.12 3.42 -8.37
N LEU A 328 -0.28 3.52 -9.41
CA LEU A 328 0.91 2.69 -9.60
C LEU A 328 2.16 3.57 -9.54
N ILE A 329 2.98 3.39 -8.51
CA ILE A 329 4.23 4.13 -8.33
C ILE A 329 5.38 3.18 -8.65
N ILE A 330 6.28 3.54 -9.55
CA ILE A 330 7.43 2.70 -9.93
C ILE A 330 8.70 3.52 -9.90
N ASP A 331 9.68 3.07 -9.12
CA ASP A 331 11.04 3.62 -9.08
C ASP A 331 11.95 2.77 -9.97
N GLU A 332 12.61 3.42 -10.92
CA GLU A 332 13.49 2.83 -11.91
C GLU A 332 12.84 1.66 -12.70
N PRO A 333 11.72 1.89 -13.42
CA PRO A 333 11.03 0.87 -14.21
C PRO A 333 11.91 0.22 -15.28
N GLU A 334 12.98 0.88 -15.70
CA GLU A 334 13.98 0.37 -16.65
C GLU A 334 14.92 -0.71 -16.09
N MET A 335 14.96 -0.88 -14.76
CA MET A 335 15.95 -1.74 -14.12
C MET A 335 15.79 -3.19 -14.58
N ASN A 336 16.92 -3.80 -14.97
CA ASN A 336 17.00 -5.17 -15.50
C ASN A 336 16.23 -5.42 -16.82
N LEU A 337 15.68 -4.39 -17.46
CA LEU A 337 15.01 -4.51 -18.76
C LEU A 337 15.97 -4.17 -19.90
N HIS A 338 16.10 -5.09 -20.86
CA HIS A 338 16.75 -4.78 -22.13
C HIS A 338 15.90 -3.75 -22.92
N PRO A 339 16.51 -2.89 -23.78
CA PRO A 339 15.82 -1.92 -24.64
C PRO A 339 14.46 -2.34 -25.23
N GLU A 340 14.32 -3.54 -25.78
CA GLU A 340 13.04 -4.00 -26.35
C GLU A 340 11.94 -4.14 -25.29
N TRP A 341 12.30 -4.65 -24.11
CA TRP A 341 11.39 -4.81 -22.98
C TRP A 341 11.07 -3.48 -22.28
N GLN A 342 11.98 -2.51 -22.30
CA GLN A 342 11.67 -1.15 -21.84
C GLN A 342 10.55 -0.52 -22.69
N ILE A 343 10.58 -0.73 -24.02
CA ILE A 343 9.50 -0.30 -24.91
C ILE A 343 8.21 -1.06 -24.61
N ALA A 344 8.29 -2.38 -24.48
CA ALA A 344 7.13 -3.22 -24.21
C ALA A 344 6.46 -2.87 -22.87
N PHE A 345 7.26 -2.64 -21.82
CA PHE A 345 6.79 -2.23 -20.51
C PHE A 345 6.15 -0.84 -20.55
N GLY A 346 6.74 0.12 -21.27
CA GLY A 346 6.13 1.43 -21.50
C GLY A 346 4.75 1.33 -22.16
N LYS A 347 4.59 0.46 -23.18
CA LYS A 347 3.29 0.18 -23.81
C LYS A 347 2.28 -0.44 -22.85
N LEU A 348 2.72 -1.39 -22.02
CA LEU A 348 1.88 -1.99 -21.00
C LEU A 348 1.37 -0.94 -20.00
N LEU A 349 2.25 -0.07 -19.50
CA LEU A 349 1.88 1.01 -18.57
C LEU A 349 0.87 2.00 -19.18
N VAL A 350 1.04 2.37 -20.44
CA VAL A 350 0.06 3.23 -21.15
C VAL A 350 -1.28 2.50 -21.34
N SER A 351 -1.27 1.21 -21.66
CA SER A 351 -2.49 0.38 -21.77
C SER A 351 -3.24 0.29 -20.43
N LEU A 352 -2.51 0.14 -19.32
CA LEU A 352 -3.08 0.17 -17.97
C LEU A 352 -3.76 1.53 -17.66
N ALA A 353 -3.09 2.63 -18.01
CA ALA A 353 -3.65 3.96 -17.84
C ALA A 353 -4.90 4.17 -18.71
N GLU A 354 -4.89 3.75 -19.97
CA GLU A 354 -6.00 3.88 -20.90
C GLU A 354 -7.23 3.06 -20.49
N LYS A 355 -7.04 1.76 -20.22
CA LYS A 355 -8.16 0.82 -20.07
C LYS A 355 -8.72 0.78 -18.65
N LEU A 356 -7.86 0.99 -17.66
CA LEU A 356 -8.21 0.90 -16.24
C LEU A 356 -8.19 2.26 -15.52
N ALA A 357 -7.89 3.36 -16.21
CA ALA A 357 -7.72 4.67 -15.57
C ALA A 357 -6.68 4.65 -14.43
N ILE A 358 -5.68 3.77 -14.55
CA ILE A 358 -4.57 3.67 -13.60
C ILE A 358 -3.72 4.92 -13.73
N LYS A 359 -3.45 5.57 -12.59
CA LYS A 359 -2.59 6.76 -12.54
C LYS A 359 -1.19 6.30 -12.14
N SER A 360 -0.21 6.49 -13.01
CA SER A 360 1.16 6.04 -12.76
C SER A 360 2.09 7.19 -12.41
N LEU A 361 2.89 7.03 -11.36
CA LEU A 361 4.07 7.85 -11.09
C LEU A 361 5.32 7.03 -11.39
N LEU A 362 6.04 7.42 -12.44
CA LEU A 362 7.26 6.75 -12.91
C LEU A 362 8.46 7.62 -12.57
N ILE A 363 9.42 7.06 -11.84
CA ILE A 363 10.70 7.72 -11.59
C ILE A 363 11.74 7.03 -12.44
N SER A 364 12.40 7.75 -13.33
CA SER A 364 13.36 7.16 -14.26
C SER A 364 14.59 8.04 -14.43
N HIS A 365 15.71 7.37 -14.66
CA HIS A 365 16.99 7.96 -15.02
C HIS A 365 17.40 7.62 -16.46
N SER A 366 16.66 6.73 -17.11
CA SER A 366 16.97 6.23 -18.44
C SER A 366 16.38 7.13 -19.54
N PRO A 367 17.21 7.82 -20.34
CA PRO A 367 16.73 8.54 -21.52
C PRO A 367 15.97 7.61 -22.47
N TYR A 368 16.38 6.34 -22.54
CA TYR A 368 15.75 5.35 -23.39
C TYR A 368 14.32 5.02 -22.94
N PHE A 369 14.10 4.76 -21.65
CA PHE A 369 12.77 4.46 -21.12
C PHE A 369 11.84 5.67 -21.21
N ILE A 370 12.36 6.86 -20.89
CA ILE A 370 11.61 8.12 -21.01
C ILE A 370 11.16 8.34 -22.46
N ARG A 371 12.05 8.09 -23.43
CA ARG A 371 11.73 8.15 -24.87
C ARG A 371 10.71 7.10 -25.29
N ALA A 372 10.76 5.90 -24.73
CA ALA A 372 9.76 4.88 -25.00
C ALA A 372 8.37 5.34 -24.55
N ILE A 373 8.24 5.86 -23.33
CA ILE A 373 6.99 6.41 -22.79
C ILE A 373 6.49 7.58 -23.64
N GLU A 374 7.34 8.57 -23.91
CA GLU A 374 7.02 9.74 -24.75
C GLU A 374 6.49 9.29 -26.12
N LYS A 375 7.18 8.34 -26.77
CA LYS A 375 6.79 7.88 -28.10
C LYS A 375 5.47 7.10 -28.06
N THR A 376 5.25 6.25 -27.07
CA THR A 376 3.99 5.52 -26.91
C THR A 376 2.83 6.47 -26.65
N LEU A 377 2.99 7.46 -25.78
CA LEU A 377 1.98 8.49 -25.52
C LEU A 377 1.69 9.34 -26.76
N SER A 378 2.68 9.66 -27.59
CA SER A 378 2.45 10.38 -28.86
C SER A 378 1.57 9.63 -29.86
N GLN A 379 1.43 8.30 -29.69
CA GLN A 379 0.56 7.45 -30.50
C GLN A 379 -0.81 7.23 -29.86
N ASN A 380 -1.01 7.74 -28.63
CA ASN A 380 -2.22 7.56 -27.84
C ASN A 380 -2.69 8.89 -27.23
N ASN A 381 -3.73 9.48 -27.81
CA ASN A 381 -4.27 10.77 -27.35
C ASN A 381 -5.28 10.64 -26.20
N SER A 382 -5.63 9.43 -25.75
CA SER A 382 -6.62 9.21 -24.68
C SER A 382 -5.99 9.33 -23.29
N VAL A 383 -4.69 9.06 -23.17
CA VAL A 383 -3.96 9.07 -21.90
C VAL A 383 -3.28 10.41 -21.69
N LYS A 384 -3.66 11.10 -20.61
CA LYS A 384 -2.95 12.30 -20.16
C LYS A 384 -1.55 11.96 -19.66
N SER A 385 -0.65 12.92 -19.78
CA SER A 385 0.70 12.77 -19.23
C SER A 385 1.28 14.08 -18.75
N ALA A 386 2.22 13.95 -17.81
CA ALA A 386 3.00 15.07 -17.32
C ALA A 386 4.45 14.64 -17.07
N PHE A 387 5.41 15.45 -17.50
CA PHE A 387 6.83 15.20 -17.32
C PHE A 387 7.44 16.26 -16.41
N TYR A 388 8.24 15.82 -15.45
CA TYR A 388 8.91 16.68 -14.48
C TYR A 388 10.42 16.44 -14.48
N LEU A 389 11.18 17.53 -14.37
CA LEU A 389 12.62 17.50 -14.16
C LEU A 389 12.94 17.98 -12.74
N MET A 390 13.77 17.23 -12.03
CA MET A 390 14.28 17.66 -10.72
C MET A 390 15.40 18.68 -10.90
N SER A 391 15.14 19.90 -10.44
CA SER A 391 16.09 21.01 -10.52
C SER A 391 16.58 21.39 -9.11
N PRO A 392 17.88 21.69 -8.93
CA PRO A 392 18.40 22.14 -7.65
C PRO A 392 17.85 23.53 -7.30
N LYS A 393 17.49 23.71 -6.04
CA LYS A 393 17.09 25.00 -5.46
C LYS A 393 17.77 25.15 -4.11
N ASP A 394 18.74 26.05 -4.04
CA ASP A 394 19.68 26.19 -2.91
C ASP A 394 20.38 24.86 -2.60
N LYS A 395 20.15 24.27 -1.42
CA LYS A 395 20.68 22.95 -0.99
C LYS A 395 19.68 21.80 -1.18
N LEU A 396 18.51 22.08 -1.76
CA LEU A 396 17.38 21.18 -1.91
C LEU A 396 16.99 21.06 -3.39
N TYR A 397 15.84 20.45 -3.68
CA TYR A 397 15.33 20.26 -5.03
C TYR A 397 13.86 20.65 -5.16
N THR A 398 13.47 20.98 -6.39
CA THR A 398 12.09 21.19 -6.81
C THR A 398 11.79 20.42 -8.08
N ALA A 399 10.55 19.95 -8.25
CA ALA A 399 10.11 19.32 -9.49
C ALA A 399 9.51 20.38 -10.42
N GLU A 400 10.11 20.59 -11.58
CA GLU A 400 9.68 21.54 -12.60
C GLU A 400 8.91 20.81 -13.69
N ASN A 401 7.71 21.29 -14.04
CA ASN A 401 6.93 20.71 -15.13
C ASN A 401 7.55 21.10 -16.48
N VAL A 402 7.97 20.10 -17.24
CA VAL A 402 8.64 20.21 -18.55
C VAL A 402 7.88 19.43 -19.63
N THR A 403 6.58 19.21 -19.45
CA THR A 403 5.73 18.43 -20.36
C THR A 403 5.79 18.94 -21.81
N ASP A 404 5.79 20.27 -22.01
CA ASP A 404 5.89 20.87 -23.35
C ASP A 404 7.34 20.98 -23.87
N LYS A 405 8.32 20.59 -23.05
CA LYS A 405 9.76 20.78 -23.28
C LYS A 405 10.58 19.57 -22.81
N VAL A 406 10.10 18.35 -23.11
CA VAL A 406 10.75 17.08 -22.72
C VAL A 406 12.22 17.02 -23.15
N GLY A 407 12.59 17.74 -24.23
CA GLY A 407 13.98 18.00 -24.64
C GLY A 407 14.94 18.35 -23.48
N GLN A 408 14.48 19.13 -22.50
CA GLN A 408 15.28 19.54 -21.34
C GLN A 408 15.69 18.35 -20.46
N ILE A 409 14.87 17.30 -20.38
CA ILE A 409 15.21 16.07 -19.67
C ILE A 409 16.38 15.38 -20.36
N TYR A 410 16.32 15.26 -21.69
CA TYR A 410 17.39 14.63 -22.47
C TYR A 410 18.68 15.42 -22.37
N GLU A 411 18.64 16.73 -22.62
CA GLU A 411 19.80 17.62 -22.46
C GLU A 411 20.44 17.43 -21.09
N HIS A 412 19.63 17.39 -20.02
CA HIS A 412 20.14 17.22 -18.67
C HIS A 412 20.78 15.84 -18.44
N LEU A 413 20.13 14.75 -18.86
CA LEU A 413 20.63 13.38 -18.69
C LEU A 413 21.84 13.06 -19.60
N TYR A 414 22.02 13.78 -20.70
CA TYR A 414 23.14 13.60 -21.62
C TYR A 414 24.40 14.39 -21.24
N LYS A 415 24.31 15.43 -20.38
CA LYS A 415 25.48 16.22 -19.93
C LYS A 415 26.71 15.39 -19.57
N PRO A 416 26.62 14.28 -18.81
CA PRO A 416 27.82 13.51 -18.46
C PRO A 416 28.54 12.88 -19.68
N LEU A 417 27.83 12.66 -20.80
CA LEU A 417 28.45 12.17 -22.04
C LEU A 417 29.15 13.28 -22.83
N GLU A 418 28.75 14.54 -22.65
CA GLU A 418 29.41 15.69 -23.28
C GLU A 418 30.76 16.01 -22.60
N GLU A 419 30.98 15.49 -21.39
CA GLU A 419 32.22 15.63 -20.62
C GLU A 419 33.26 14.52 -20.91
N LEU A 420 32.92 13.53 -21.76
CA LEU A 420 33.84 12.49 -22.25
C LEU A 420 34.79 13.04 -23.32
#